data_AF-A0A7J2NPV0-F1
#
_entry.id   AF-A0A7J2NPV0-F1
#
_cell.length_a   1.000
_cell.length_b   1.000
_cell.length_c   1.000
_cell.angle_alpha   90.00
_cell.angle_beta   90.00
_cell.angle_gamma   90.00
#
_symmetry.space_group_name_H-M   'P 1'
#
loop_
_entity.id
_entity.type
_entity.pdbx_description
1 polymer ?
#
loop_
_entity_poly.entity_id
_entity_poly.type
_entity_poly.pdbx_seq_one_letter_code
_entity_poly.pdbx_strand_id
1 'polypeptide(L)'
;MAGTTIENLRKMVKSRGGELAAGFSLNMGSKAMTEEKQQKLLLNQKRKADIISEYVLARKRCTYETRGILRKIAYAPPLYLFVKPVFSRRYRKLSNAKKHLPFSQLIPTADRSFQCDDTKCKGCGICAQVCPVNNIKIVDHRPVWQHHCETCYACYNWCPNEAIYGKIVEYNDHRHHPDVKLSDMIRIK
;
A
#
# COMPACT_ATOMS: atom_id res chain seq x y z
N MET A 1 -0.38 1.73 10.52
CA MET A 1 -1.81 2.02 10.80
C MET A 1 -2.50 0.70 11.13
N ALA A 2 -3.02 0.55 12.35
CA ALA A 2 -3.71 -0.66 12.75
C ALA A 2 -5.22 -0.39 12.81
N GLY A 3 -5.98 -1.14 12.01
CA GLY A 3 -7.11 -1.90 12.55
C GLY A 3 -8.47 -1.21 12.67
N THR A 4 -8.84 -0.30 11.75
CA THR A 4 -10.26 0.04 11.52
C THR A 4 -10.69 -0.12 10.07
N THR A 5 -9.78 -0.48 9.15
CA THR A 5 -10.09 -0.58 7.72
C THR A 5 -11.19 -1.59 7.45
N ILE A 6 -11.13 -2.77 8.07
CA ILE A 6 -12.14 -3.81 7.87
C ILE A 6 -13.47 -3.44 8.53
N GLU A 7 -13.44 -2.79 9.69
CA GLU A 7 -14.65 -2.25 10.33
C GLU A 7 -15.29 -1.12 9.50
N ASN A 8 -14.49 -0.23 8.90
CA ASN A 8 -14.97 0.84 8.02
C ASN A 8 -15.56 0.25 6.73
N LEU A 9 -14.87 -0.71 6.12
CA LEU A 9 -15.38 -1.43 4.95
C LEU A 9 -16.70 -2.12 5.28
N ARG A 10 -16.82 -2.77 6.44
CA ARG A 10 -18.07 -3.39 6.90
C ARG A 10 -19.21 -2.40 6.95
N LYS A 11 -18.98 -1.22 7.55
CA LYS A 11 -19.98 -0.13 7.61
C LYS A 11 -20.40 0.32 6.21
N MET A 12 -19.44 0.49 5.30
CA MET A 12 -19.68 0.92 3.91
C MET A 12 -20.43 -0.11 3.07
N VAL A 13 -20.23 -1.40 3.33
CA VAL A 13 -20.95 -2.50 2.66
C VAL A 13 -22.37 -2.60 3.23
N LYS A 14 -22.51 -2.51 4.56
CA LYS A 14 -23.82 -2.53 5.24
C LYS A 14 -24.71 -1.36 4.81
N SER A 15 -24.15 -0.17 4.63
CA SER A 15 -24.91 1.00 4.17
C SER A 15 -25.45 0.87 2.74
N ARG A 16 -25.04 -0.16 1.99
CA ARG A 16 -25.51 -0.48 0.64
C ARG A 16 -26.30 -1.80 0.59
N GLY A 17 -26.77 -2.30 1.74
CA GLY A 17 -27.55 -3.54 1.84
C GLY A 17 -26.72 -4.83 1.79
N GLY A 18 -25.39 -4.75 1.77
CA GLY A 18 -24.51 -5.92 1.80
C GLY A 18 -24.08 -6.33 3.21
N GLU A 19 -23.49 -7.52 3.33
CA GLU A 19 -22.85 -7.98 4.56
C GLU A 19 -21.48 -8.60 4.23
N LEU A 20 -20.42 -8.18 4.94
CA LEU A 20 -19.12 -8.83 4.83
C LEU A 20 -19.18 -10.21 5.50
N ALA A 21 -19.05 -11.28 4.73
CA ALA A 21 -19.13 -12.66 5.23
C ALA A 21 -17.89 -13.12 6.03
N ALA A 22 -16.70 -12.65 5.65
CA ALA A 22 -15.43 -13.10 6.23
C ALA A 22 -14.38 -11.98 6.20
N GLY A 23 -13.32 -12.12 7.00
CA GLY A 23 -12.21 -11.17 7.03
C GLY A 23 -10.95 -11.78 7.60
N PHE A 24 -9.87 -11.68 6.84
CA PHE A 24 -8.59 -12.32 7.16
C PHE A 24 -7.49 -11.28 7.31
N SER A 25 -6.51 -11.58 8.15
CA SER A 25 -5.34 -10.77 8.35
C SER A 25 -4.12 -11.47 7.76
N LEU A 26 -3.36 -10.73 6.96
CA LEU A 26 -2.09 -11.18 6.41
C LEU A 26 -0.96 -10.37 7.04
N ASN A 27 0.16 -11.03 7.34
CA ASN A 27 1.36 -10.36 7.81
C ASN A 27 2.35 -10.30 6.64
N MET A 28 2.63 -9.08 6.18
CA MET A 28 3.53 -8.83 5.04
C MET A 28 5.02 -8.82 5.42
N GLY A 29 5.34 -9.15 6.67
CA GLY A 29 6.72 -9.18 7.18
C GLY A 29 7.33 -7.78 7.36
N SER A 30 8.61 -7.75 7.71
CA SER A 30 9.40 -6.52 7.78
C SER A 30 10.86 -6.80 7.43
N LYS A 31 11.60 -5.76 7.05
CA LYS A 31 13.06 -5.85 6.77
C LYS A 31 13.84 -6.46 7.94
N ALA A 32 13.43 -6.17 9.17
CA ALA A 32 14.14 -6.57 10.37
C ALA A 32 14.02 -8.08 10.68
N MET A 33 13.37 -8.86 9.80
CA MET A 33 13.24 -10.30 9.96
C MET A 33 14.46 -11.02 9.40
N THR A 34 14.88 -12.08 10.08
CA THR A 34 15.88 -13.02 9.57
C THR A 34 15.31 -13.82 8.40
N GLU A 35 16.17 -14.35 7.54
CA GLU A 35 15.75 -15.20 6.40
C GLU A 35 14.89 -16.38 6.86
N GLU A 36 15.27 -17.05 7.95
CA GLU A 36 14.50 -18.14 8.55
C GLU A 36 13.09 -17.69 8.97
N LYS A 37 12.97 -16.53 9.63
CA LYS A 37 11.67 -15.97 10.02
C LYS A 37 10.84 -15.58 8.78
N GLN A 38 11.49 -15.09 7.72
CA GLN A 38 10.83 -14.75 6.47
C GLN A 38 10.31 -16.02 5.77
N GLN A 39 11.11 -17.08 5.67
CA GLN A 39 10.67 -18.36 5.10
C GLN A 39 9.51 -18.96 5.88
N LYS A 40 9.59 -18.98 7.22
CA LYS A 40 8.49 -19.43 8.08
C LYS A 40 7.22 -18.59 7.88
N LEU A 41 7.36 -17.28 7.71
CA LEU A 41 6.25 -16.40 7.41
C LEU A 41 5.59 -16.76 6.08
N LEU A 42 6.39 -16.93 5.01
CA LEU A 42 5.89 -17.30 3.68
C LEU A 42 5.13 -18.63 3.71
N LEU A 43 5.67 -19.65 4.41
CA LEU A 43 4.98 -20.94 4.58
C LEU A 43 3.63 -20.78 5.29
N ASN A 44 3.57 -19.96 6.33
CA ASN A 44 2.33 -19.67 7.05
C ASN A 44 1.33 -18.91 6.18
N GLN A 45 1.79 -17.97 5.34
CA GLN A 45 0.92 -17.25 4.41
C GLN A 45 0.36 -18.18 3.33
N LYS A 46 1.13 -19.16 2.85
CA LYS A 46 0.64 -20.17 1.89
C LYS A 46 -0.51 -20.99 2.48
N ARG A 47 -0.32 -21.54 3.67
CA ARG A 47 -1.40 -22.25 4.41
C ARG A 47 -2.62 -21.36 4.64
N LYS A 48 -2.38 -20.07 4.92
CA LYS A 48 -3.47 -19.10 5.11
C LYS A 48 -4.26 -18.88 3.83
N ALA A 49 -3.60 -18.80 2.68
CA ALA A 49 -4.25 -18.67 1.39
C ALA A 49 -5.14 -19.88 1.08
N ASP A 50 -4.70 -21.10 1.41
CA ASP A 50 -5.51 -22.32 1.25
C ASP A 50 -6.80 -22.25 2.07
N ILE A 51 -6.71 -21.83 3.34
CA ILE A 51 -7.88 -21.62 4.22
C ILE A 51 -8.81 -20.56 3.63
N ILE A 52 -8.27 -19.42 3.18
CA ILE A 52 -9.09 -18.35 2.58
C ILE A 52 -9.82 -18.87 1.35
N SER A 53 -9.14 -19.63 0.49
CA SER A 53 -9.73 -20.25 -0.70
C SER A 53 -10.90 -21.16 -0.35
N GLU A 54 -10.73 -22.03 0.65
CA GLU A 54 -11.80 -22.91 1.14
C GLU A 54 -13.03 -22.11 1.62
N TYR A 55 -12.80 -21.04 2.39
CA TYR A 55 -13.87 -20.16 2.86
C TYR A 55 -14.62 -19.48 1.73
N VAL A 56 -13.90 -19.01 0.70
CA VAL A 56 -14.49 -18.36 -0.48
C VAL A 56 -15.30 -19.35 -1.29
N LEU A 57 -14.74 -20.52 -1.62
CA LEU A 57 -15.40 -21.55 -2.43
C LEU A 57 -16.67 -22.09 -1.76
N ALA A 58 -16.60 -22.36 -0.45
CA ALA A 58 -17.73 -22.85 0.32
C ALA A 58 -18.66 -21.74 0.84
N ARG A 59 -18.41 -20.46 0.48
CA ARG A 59 -19.16 -19.27 0.94
C ARG A 59 -19.37 -19.23 2.46
N LYS A 60 -18.36 -19.65 3.21
CA LYS A 60 -18.40 -19.72 4.68
C LYS A 60 -18.34 -18.32 5.30
N ARG A 61 -18.89 -18.20 6.50
CA ARG A 61 -18.82 -16.99 7.33
C ARG A 61 -17.81 -17.18 8.45
N CYS A 62 -17.07 -16.14 8.81
CA CYS A 62 -16.23 -16.12 10.02
C CYS A 62 -16.24 -14.76 10.71
N THR A 63 -15.80 -14.76 11.96
CA THR A 63 -15.43 -13.53 12.64
C THR A 63 -14.21 -12.91 11.96
N TYR A 64 -14.19 -11.58 11.88
CA TYR A 64 -13.08 -10.88 11.23
C TYR A 64 -11.81 -10.99 12.06
N GLU A 65 -10.73 -11.42 11.41
CA GLU A 65 -9.41 -11.33 11.98
C GLU A 65 -9.02 -9.87 12.13
N THR A 66 -9.04 -9.42 13.38
CA THR A 66 -8.59 -8.09 13.75
C THR A 66 -7.43 -8.22 14.70
N ARG A 67 -6.53 -7.23 14.70
CA ARG A 67 -5.49 -7.16 15.72
C ARG A 67 -6.15 -7.09 17.10
N GLY A 68 -5.67 -7.90 18.05
CA GLY A 68 -6.28 -8.13 19.36
C GLY A 68 -6.62 -6.87 20.14
N ILE A 69 -7.53 -7.01 21.12
CA ILE A 69 -8.16 -5.93 21.90
C ILE A 69 -7.14 -4.92 22.45
N LEU A 70 -6.01 -5.40 22.98
CA LEU A 70 -4.89 -4.56 23.47
C LEU A 70 -4.39 -3.53 22.44
N ARG A 71 -4.30 -3.93 21.17
CA ARG A 71 -3.86 -3.04 20.10
C ARG A 71 -4.95 -2.06 19.69
N LYS A 72 -6.23 -2.44 19.79
CA LYS A 72 -7.36 -1.52 19.58
C LYS A 72 -7.38 -0.44 20.65
N ILE A 73 -7.08 -0.79 21.91
CA ILE A 73 -6.95 0.16 23.03
C ILE A 73 -5.75 1.08 22.84
N ALA A 74 -4.59 0.57 22.43
CA ALA A 74 -3.39 1.38 22.18
C ALA A 74 -3.58 2.45 21.08
N TYR A 75 -4.53 2.22 20.16
CA TYR A 75 -4.90 3.19 19.10
C TYR A 75 -6.32 3.76 19.31
N ALA A 76 -6.89 3.62 20.51
CA ALA A 76 -8.18 4.20 20.87
C ALA A 76 -8.06 5.74 21.00
N PRO A 77 -9.21 6.45 21.04
CA PRO A 77 -9.28 7.88 20.75
C PRO A 77 -8.50 8.93 21.58
N PRO A 78 -7.71 8.68 22.65
CA PRO A 78 -6.74 9.68 23.09
C PRO A 78 -5.47 9.65 22.23
N LEU A 79 -4.82 8.48 22.08
CA LEU A 79 -3.55 8.37 21.34
C LEU A 79 -3.69 8.62 19.83
N TYR A 80 -4.80 8.20 19.23
CA TYR A 80 -5.05 8.40 17.80
C TYR A 80 -5.16 9.88 17.40
N LEU A 81 -5.73 10.73 18.26
CA LEU A 81 -5.82 12.17 18.03
C LEU A 81 -4.43 12.83 17.96
N PHE A 82 -3.42 12.29 18.66
CA PHE A 82 -2.05 12.80 18.63
C PHE A 82 -1.22 12.35 17.41
N VAL A 83 -1.48 11.17 16.83
CA VAL A 83 -0.78 10.72 15.60
C VAL A 83 -1.35 11.32 14.31
N LYS A 84 -2.65 11.62 14.26
CA LYS A 84 -3.31 12.25 13.09
C LYS A 84 -2.63 13.56 12.62
N PRO A 85 -2.24 14.52 13.49
CA PRO A 85 -1.53 15.73 13.07
C PRO A 85 -0.13 15.43 12.53
N VAL A 86 0.56 14.41 13.03
CA VAL A 86 1.89 14.00 12.53
C VAL A 86 1.80 13.47 11.09
N PHE A 87 0.89 12.53 10.83
CA PHE A 87 0.69 11.97 9.48
C PHE A 87 0.22 13.02 8.48
N SER A 88 -0.75 13.86 8.86
CA SER A 88 -1.23 14.94 7.99
C SER A 88 -0.16 16.00 7.72
N ARG A 89 0.69 16.34 8.71
CA ARG A 89 1.83 17.26 8.51
C ARG A 89 2.86 16.69 7.55
N ARG A 90 3.17 15.39 7.64
CA ARG A 90 4.04 14.72 6.66
C ARG A 90 3.46 14.83 5.25
N TYR A 91 2.21 14.41 5.05
CA TYR A 91 1.58 14.45 3.72
C TYR A 91 1.43 15.86 3.16
N ARG A 92 1.22 16.88 4.02
CA ARG A 92 1.25 18.29 3.61
C ARG A 92 2.62 18.72 3.07
N LYS A 93 3.71 18.27 3.69
CA LYS A 93 5.07 18.49 3.19
C LYS A 93 5.31 17.78 1.86
N LEU A 94 4.93 16.50 1.77
CA LEU A 94 5.13 15.70 0.55
C LEU A 94 4.37 16.27 -0.65
N SER A 95 3.15 16.75 -0.42
CA SER A 95 2.29 17.34 -1.46
C SER A 95 2.62 18.80 -1.79
N ASN A 96 3.55 19.43 -1.04
CA ASN A 96 3.81 20.87 -1.14
C ASN A 96 2.52 21.73 -1.12
N ALA A 97 1.52 21.29 -0.34
CA ALA A 97 0.20 21.91 -0.34
C ALA A 97 0.25 23.27 0.37
N LYS A 98 0.00 24.35 -0.40
CA LYS A 98 0.01 25.74 0.09
C LYS A 98 -1.19 26.10 0.97
N LYS A 99 -2.30 25.34 0.88
CA LYS A 99 -3.55 25.57 1.62
C LYS A 99 -3.83 24.43 2.58
N HIS A 100 -4.67 24.68 3.58
CA HIS A 100 -5.17 23.64 4.48
C HIS A 100 -6.17 22.73 3.75
N LEU A 101 -5.65 21.73 3.04
CA LEU A 101 -6.46 20.72 2.34
C LEU A 101 -6.85 19.57 3.27
N PRO A 102 -8.02 18.94 3.05
CA PRO A 102 -8.38 17.70 3.74
C PRO A 102 -7.39 16.59 3.35
N PHE A 103 -7.18 15.64 4.26
CA PHE A 103 -6.19 14.57 4.07
C PHE A 103 -6.40 13.75 2.79
N SER A 104 -7.65 13.50 2.40
CA SER A 104 -7.99 12.80 1.15
C SER A 104 -7.47 13.49 -0.11
N GLN A 105 -7.29 14.81 -0.09
CA GLN A 105 -6.75 15.58 -1.22
C GLN A 105 -5.22 15.71 -1.18
N LEU A 106 -4.60 15.40 -0.03
CA LEU A 106 -3.13 15.40 0.11
C LEU A 106 -2.50 14.12 -0.45
N ILE A 107 -3.21 12.99 -0.41
CA ILE A 107 -2.69 11.69 -0.88
C ILE A 107 -2.38 11.71 -2.39
N PRO A 108 -3.31 12.13 -3.28
CA PRO A 108 -3.08 12.19 -4.73
C PRO A 108 -1.82 12.95 -5.15
N THR A 109 -1.53 14.03 -4.43
CA THR A 109 -0.49 15.00 -4.75
C THR A 109 0.82 14.76 -4.01
N ALA A 110 0.88 13.76 -3.12
CA ALA A 110 2.11 13.41 -2.38
C ALA A 110 3.23 12.90 -3.32
N ASP A 111 2.86 12.49 -4.53
CA ASP A 111 3.79 12.12 -5.61
C ASP A 111 4.67 13.26 -6.10
N ARG A 112 4.35 14.52 -5.78
CA ARG A 112 5.24 15.69 -6.01
C ARG A 112 6.61 15.54 -5.37
N SER A 113 6.73 14.67 -4.36
CA SER A 113 7.99 14.38 -3.69
C SER A 113 8.80 13.24 -4.31
N PHE A 114 8.27 12.58 -5.35
CA PHE A 114 9.05 11.64 -6.17
C PHE A 114 10.01 12.39 -7.10
N GLN A 115 11.14 11.76 -7.34
CA GLN A 115 12.18 12.18 -8.26
C GLN A 115 12.69 10.95 -9.03
N CYS A 116 13.33 11.20 -10.17
CA CYS A 116 13.90 10.17 -11.03
C CYS A 116 15.39 10.48 -11.21
N ASP A 117 16.25 9.50 -10.94
CA ASP A 117 17.69 9.57 -11.17
C ASP A 117 17.98 9.31 -12.64
N ASP A 118 18.43 10.33 -13.36
CA ASP A 118 18.70 10.26 -14.79
C ASP A 118 19.84 9.32 -15.16
N THR A 119 20.77 9.06 -14.23
CA THR A 119 21.91 8.15 -14.48
C THR A 119 21.49 6.69 -14.39
N LYS A 120 20.43 6.39 -13.62
CA LYS A 120 19.88 5.03 -13.45
C LYS A 120 18.70 4.74 -14.35
N CYS A 121 17.93 5.76 -14.71
CA CYS A 121 16.70 5.58 -15.48
C CYS A 121 17.01 5.27 -16.95
N LYS A 122 16.67 4.04 -17.36
CA LYS A 122 16.79 3.58 -18.75
C LYS A 122 15.55 3.84 -19.62
N GLY A 123 14.56 4.59 -19.13
CA GLY A 123 13.35 4.91 -19.89
C GLY A 123 12.42 3.73 -20.21
N CYS A 124 12.53 2.60 -19.50
CA CYS A 124 11.79 1.36 -19.79
C CYS A 124 10.25 1.44 -19.64
N GLY A 125 9.72 2.49 -19.00
CA GLY A 125 8.27 2.69 -18.84
C GLY A 125 7.55 1.76 -17.86
N ILE A 126 8.24 0.81 -17.21
CA ILE A 126 7.63 -0.14 -16.26
C ILE A 126 6.83 0.57 -15.16
N CYS A 127 7.34 1.68 -14.62
CA CYS A 127 6.67 2.46 -13.59
C CYS A 127 5.26 2.93 -14.00
N ALA A 128 5.07 3.28 -15.27
CA ALA A 128 3.76 3.64 -15.81
C ALA A 128 2.86 2.41 -15.99
N GLN A 129 3.42 1.28 -16.43
CA GLN A 129 2.68 0.05 -16.66
C GLN A 129 2.13 -0.59 -15.37
N VAL A 130 2.92 -0.56 -14.29
CA VAL A 130 2.51 -1.10 -12.98
C VAL A 130 1.63 -0.13 -12.17
N CYS A 131 1.38 1.08 -12.68
CA CYS A 131 0.58 2.07 -11.95
C CYS A 131 -0.92 1.74 -12.06
N PRO A 132 -1.59 1.35 -10.96
CA PRO A 132 -2.99 0.88 -11.04
C PRO A 132 -3.99 1.98 -11.39
N VAL A 133 -3.57 3.23 -11.23
CA VAL A 133 -4.37 4.44 -11.43
C VAL A 133 -3.87 5.30 -12.59
N ASN A 134 -2.96 4.80 -13.43
CA ASN A 134 -2.42 5.54 -14.59
C ASN A 134 -1.79 6.91 -14.26
N ASN A 135 -1.20 7.05 -13.07
CA ASN A 135 -0.65 8.32 -12.56
C ASN A 135 0.68 8.75 -13.19
N ILE A 136 1.24 7.98 -14.12
CA ILE A 136 2.57 8.25 -14.68
C ILE A 136 2.47 8.24 -16.20
N LYS A 137 2.89 9.35 -16.82
CA LYS A 137 3.17 9.42 -18.26
C LYS A 137 4.67 9.31 -18.49
N ILE A 138 5.08 8.75 -19.62
CA ILE A 138 6.48 8.77 -20.05
C ILE A 138 6.62 9.90 -21.07
N VAL A 139 7.45 10.89 -20.75
CA VAL A 139 7.78 12.04 -21.61
C VAL A 139 9.30 12.11 -21.69
N ASP A 140 9.85 12.20 -22.89
CA ASP A 140 11.31 12.21 -23.12
C ASP A 140 12.04 11.08 -22.38
N HIS A 141 11.47 9.87 -22.41
CA HIS A 141 11.97 8.68 -21.72
C HIS A 141 12.06 8.82 -20.19
N ARG A 142 11.27 9.71 -19.57
CA ARG A 142 11.22 9.93 -18.12
C ARG A 142 9.79 9.88 -17.56
N PRO A 143 9.61 9.41 -16.31
CA PRO A 143 8.31 9.42 -15.66
C PRO A 143 7.89 10.83 -15.26
N VAL A 144 6.66 11.21 -15.61
CA VAL A 144 5.99 12.43 -15.18
C VAL A 144 4.74 12.07 -14.40
N TRP A 145 4.75 12.33 -13.09
CA TRP A 145 3.63 12.07 -12.19
C TRP A 145 2.49 13.08 -12.39
N GLN A 146 1.26 12.57 -12.49
CA GLN A 146 0.07 13.32 -12.88
C GLN A 146 -0.80 13.78 -11.69
N HIS A 147 -0.35 13.58 -10.45
CA HIS A 147 -1.00 14.05 -9.22
C HIS A 147 -2.35 13.41 -8.86
N HIS A 148 -2.54 12.14 -9.24
CA HIS A 148 -3.60 11.24 -8.81
C HIS A 148 -3.06 9.93 -8.21
N CYS A 149 -1.98 10.04 -7.42
CA CYS A 149 -1.31 8.90 -6.79
C CYS A 149 -2.09 8.31 -5.61
N GLU A 150 -2.18 6.98 -5.52
CA GLU A 150 -2.75 6.30 -4.35
C GLU A 150 -1.70 5.83 -3.33
N THR A 151 -0.44 6.22 -3.50
CA THR A 151 0.68 5.88 -2.60
C THR A 151 0.91 4.38 -2.40
N CYS A 152 0.63 3.58 -3.44
CA CYS A 152 0.85 2.13 -3.44
C CYS A 152 2.33 1.72 -3.59
N TYR A 153 3.18 2.65 -4.04
CA TYR A 153 4.62 2.46 -4.25
C TYR A 153 5.02 1.37 -5.26
N ALA A 154 4.09 0.92 -6.11
CA ALA A 154 4.40 -0.06 -7.15
C ALA A 154 5.50 0.44 -8.10
N CYS A 155 5.43 1.69 -8.55
CA CYS A 155 6.45 2.29 -9.43
C CYS A 155 7.86 2.27 -8.83
N TYR A 156 7.98 2.56 -7.53
CA TYR A 156 9.22 2.50 -6.77
C TYR A 156 9.72 1.06 -6.70
N ASN A 157 8.93 0.14 -6.13
CA ASN A 157 9.33 -1.25 -5.89
C ASN A 157 9.66 -2.06 -7.16
N TRP A 158 9.04 -1.72 -8.30
CA TRP A 158 9.20 -2.43 -9.56
C TRP A 158 10.14 -1.73 -10.55
N CYS A 159 10.81 -0.65 -10.16
CA CYS A 159 11.82 -0.04 -11.01
C CYS A 159 13.07 -0.94 -11.04
N PRO A 160 13.44 -1.56 -12.18
CA PRO A 160 14.53 -2.53 -12.22
C PRO A 160 15.92 -1.90 -12.00
N ASN A 161 16.05 -0.58 -12.16
CA ASN A 161 17.29 0.15 -11.93
C ASN A 161 17.21 1.03 -10.67
N GLU A 162 16.17 0.89 -9.84
CA GLU A 162 15.98 1.69 -8.61
C GLU A 162 16.14 3.21 -8.84
N ALA A 163 15.65 3.69 -9.98
CA ALA A 163 15.83 5.08 -10.41
C ALA A 163 14.86 6.05 -9.74
N ILE A 164 13.80 5.57 -9.08
CA ILE A 164 12.79 6.41 -8.43
C ILE A 164 13.17 6.58 -6.96
N TYR A 165 13.25 7.82 -6.49
CA TYR A 165 13.53 8.15 -5.09
C TYR A 165 12.70 9.35 -4.64
N GLY A 166 12.78 9.72 -3.37
CA GLY A 166 12.07 10.90 -2.86
C GLY A 166 11.68 10.81 -1.38
N LYS A 167 11.16 11.92 -0.84
CA LYS A 167 10.78 12.01 0.58
C LYS A 167 9.62 11.07 0.97
N ILE A 168 8.77 10.71 0.02
CA ILE A 168 7.67 9.79 0.25
C ILE A 168 8.13 8.35 0.51
N VAL A 169 9.28 7.96 -0.03
CA VAL A 169 9.87 6.61 0.07
C VAL A 169 11.21 6.60 0.84
N GLU A 170 11.54 7.68 1.55
CA GLU A 170 12.84 7.84 2.23
C GLU A 170 13.14 6.78 3.30
N TYR A 171 12.10 6.10 3.82
CA TYR A 171 12.21 5.03 4.82
C TYR A 171 11.74 3.67 4.26
N ASN A 172 11.57 3.58 2.94
CA ASN A 172 11.13 2.38 2.26
C ASN A 172 12.35 1.66 1.66
N ASP A 173 12.23 0.35 1.52
CA ASP A 173 13.16 -0.46 0.74
C ASP A 173 12.44 -0.95 -0.51
N HIS A 174 13.18 -1.15 -1.60
CA HIS A 174 12.70 -1.83 -2.80
C HIS A 174 12.40 -3.30 -2.47
N ARG A 175 11.12 -3.65 -2.42
CA ARG A 175 10.68 -5.04 -2.18
C ARG A 175 9.39 -5.37 -2.90
N HIS A 176 9.35 -6.60 -3.40
CA HIS A 176 8.13 -7.31 -3.77
C HIS A 176 8.21 -8.74 -3.22
N HIS A 177 7.09 -9.45 -3.25
CA HIS A 177 7.08 -10.87 -2.89
C HIS A 177 7.95 -11.66 -3.90
N PRO A 178 8.78 -12.64 -3.44
CA PRO A 178 9.70 -13.36 -4.33
C PRO A 178 8.99 -14.13 -5.44
N ASP A 179 7.81 -14.69 -5.16
CA ASP A 179 7.04 -15.45 -6.14
C ASP A 179 6.21 -14.58 -7.10
N VAL A 180 6.11 -13.27 -6.83
CA VAL A 180 5.39 -12.34 -7.72
C VAL A 180 6.38 -11.82 -8.75
N LYS A 181 6.01 -11.93 -10.03
CA LYS A 181 6.79 -11.47 -11.17
C LYS A 181 6.23 -10.16 -11.71
N LEU A 182 7.05 -9.46 -12.50
CA LEU A 182 6.62 -8.22 -13.14
C LEU A 182 5.41 -8.44 -14.06
N SER A 183 5.35 -9.60 -14.73
CA SER A 183 4.21 -10.01 -15.57
C SER A 183 2.88 -10.07 -14.80
N ASP A 184 2.92 -10.36 -13.50
CA ASP A 184 1.72 -10.44 -12.66
C ASP A 184 1.21 -9.05 -12.27
N MET A 185 2.06 -8.03 -12.39
CA MET A 185 1.78 -6.65 -11.98
C MET A 185 1.40 -5.74 -13.14
N ILE A 186 1.90 -6.05 -14.34
CA ILE A 186 1.56 -5.30 -15.55
C ILE A 186 0.19 -5.79 -16.04
N ARG A 187 -0.72 -4.85 -16.26
CA ARG A 187 -1.99 -5.17 -16.91
C ARG A 187 -1.72 -5.47 -18.39
N ILE A 188 -2.06 -6.69 -18.83
CA ILE A 188 -2.17 -6.99 -20.25
C ILE A 188 -3.28 -6.08 -20.78
N LYS A 189 -2.91 -5.16 -21.69
CA LYS A 189 -3.85 -4.30 -22.40
C LYS A 189 -4.38 -5.00 -23.63
#